data_AF-A0A7V7MYX7-F1
#
_entry.id   AF-A0A7V7MYX7-F1
#
_cell.length_a   1.000
_cell.length_b   1.000
_cell.length_c   1.000
_cell.angle_alpha   90.00
_cell.angle_beta   90.00
_cell.angle_gamma   90.00
#
_symmetry.space_group_name_H-M   'P 1'
#
loop_
_entity.id
_entity.type
_entity.pdbx_description
1 polymer ?
#
loop_
_entity_poly.entity_id
_entity_poly.type
_entity_poly.pdbx_seq_one_letter_code
_entity_poly.pdbx_strand_id
1 'polypeptide(L)' 'MPVVIKLAYFGAAILFITGLRRMSKPATARGGIVGAGVGMLLATVVTFL' A
#
# COMPACT_ATOMS: atom_id res chain seq x y z
N MET A 1 4.98 12.56 16.45
CA MET A 1 4.88 11.66 15.29
C MET A 1 5.84 10.49 15.48
N PRO A 2 5.38 9.38 16.07
CA PRO A 2 6.23 8.21 16.27
C PRO A 2 6.84 7.75 14.93
N VAL A 3 8.12 7.41 14.95
CA VAL A 3 8.89 7.02 13.76
C VAL A 3 8.22 5.85 13.03
N VAL A 4 7.57 4.96 13.77
CA VAL A 4 6.77 3.82 13.26
C VAL A 4 5.67 4.25 12.28
N ILE A 5 4.92 5.34 12.57
CA ILE A 5 3.83 5.81 11.70
C ILE A 5 4.40 6.33 10.37
N LYS A 6 5.52 7.06 10.42
CA LYS A 6 6.18 7.56 9.21
C LYS A 6 6.69 6.42 8.32
N LEU A 7 7.31 5.42 8.93
CA LEU A 7 7.80 4.23 8.20
C LEU A 7 6.65 3.43 7.60
N ALA A 8 5.55 3.27 8.32
CA ALA A 8 4.36 2.60 7.83
C ALA A 8 3.71 3.34 6.65
N TYR A 9 3.57 4.66 6.72
CA TYR A 9 3.06 5.45 5.58
C TYR A 9 4.00 5.41 4.38
N PHE A 10 5.32 5.41 4.60
CA PHE A 10 6.27 5.22 3.51
C PHE A 10 6.11 3.84 2.83
N GLY A 11 5.98 2.77 3.62
CA GLY A 11 5.70 1.43 3.11
C GLY A 11 4.37 1.33 2.36
N ALA A 12 3.31 1.94 2.91
CA ALA A 12 2.01 2.01 2.25
C ALA A 12 2.08 2.76 0.91
N ALA A 13 2.81 3.87 0.85
CA ALA A 13 3.02 4.62 -0.39
C ALA A 13 3.69 3.76 -1.48
N ILE A 14 4.72 2.97 -1.13
CA ILE A 14 5.37 2.05 -2.06
C ILE A 14 4.38 0.99 -2.57
N LEU A 15 3.56 0.42 -1.69
CA LEU A 15 2.53 -0.57 -2.06
C LEU A 15 1.46 0.04 -2.99
N PHE A 16 1.03 1.27 -2.74
CA PHE A 16 0.07 1.95 -3.62
C PHE A 16 0.68 2.28 -5.00
N ILE A 17 1.90 2.81 -5.05
CA ILE A 17 2.56 3.15 -6.32
C ILE A 17 2.76 1.88 -7.16
N THR A 18 3.28 0.82 -6.55
CA THR A 18 3.50 -0.46 -7.26
C THR A 18 2.18 -1.14 -7.63
N GLY A 19 1.15 -1.03 -6.79
CA GLY A 19 -0.20 -1.53 -7.05
C GLY A 19 -0.84 -0.86 -8.25
N LEU A 20 -0.90 0.47 -8.27
CA LEU A 20 -1.41 1.29 -9.37
C LEU A 20 -0.68 0.97 -10.69
N ARG A 21 0.65 0.86 -10.64
CA ARG A 21 1.46 0.54 -11.83
C ARG A 21 1.15 -0.84 -12.40
N ARG A 22 0.80 -1.81 -11.55
CA ARG A 22 0.41 -3.16 -11.98
C ARG A 22 -1.02 -3.22 -12.53
N MET A 23 -1.88 -2.26 -12.19
CA MET A 23 -3.25 -2.16 -12.74
C MET A 23 -3.28 -1.70 -14.20
N SER A 24 -2.21 -1.06 -14.70
CA SER A 24 -2.13 -0.60 -16.10
C SER A 24 -1.97 -1.73 -17.13
N LYS A 25 -1.74 -2.98 -16.70
CA LYS A 25 -1.68 -4.15 -17.57
C LYS A 25 -2.70 -5.20 -17.13
N PRO A 26 -3.57 -5.72 -18.03
CA PRO A 26 -4.61 -6.70 -17.68
C PRO A 26 -4.05 -7.93 -16.96
N ALA A 27 -2.90 -8.44 -17.41
CA ALA A 27 -2.27 -9.63 -16.85
C ALA A 27 -1.82 -9.47 -15.38
N THR A 28 -1.51 -8.26 -14.93
CA THR A 28 -1.04 -8.00 -13.55
C THR A 28 -2.05 -7.25 -12.69
N ALA A 29 -3.21 -6.88 -13.23
CA ALA A 29 -4.18 -6.01 -12.57
C ALA A 29 -4.72 -6.61 -11.25
N ARG A 30 -5.02 -7.91 -11.25
CA ARG A 30 -5.49 -8.61 -10.04
C ARG A 30 -4.43 -8.60 -8.92
N GLY A 31 -3.16 -8.77 -9.28
CA GLY A 31 -2.06 -8.66 -8.31
C GLY A 31 -1.85 -7.22 -7.83
N GLY A 32 -2.09 -6.23 -8.70
CA GLY A 32 -2.00 -4.81 -8.36
C GLY A 32 -3.00 -4.38 -7.29
N ILE A 33 -4.27 -4.78 -7.43
CA ILE A 33 -5.31 -4.44 -6.44
C ILE A 33 -5.12 -5.15 -5.11
N VAL A 34 -4.66 -6.40 -5.11
CA VAL A 34 -4.34 -7.11 -3.86
C VAL A 34 -3.18 -6.41 -3.14
N GLY A 35 -2.13 -6.02 -3.87
CA GLY A 35 -1.00 -5.28 -3.30
C GLY A 35 -1.40 -3.91 -2.72
N ALA A 36 -2.26 -3.17 -3.42
CA ALA A 36 -2.81 -1.91 -2.93
C ALA A 36 -3.71 -2.11 -1.70
N GLY A 37 -4.51 -3.19 -1.66
CA GLY A 37 -5.32 -3.56 -0.50
C GLY A 37 -4.49 -3.87 0.75
N VAL A 38 -3.36 -4.55 0.60
CA VAL A 38 -2.40 -4.74 1.71
C VAL A 38 -1.85 -3.41 2.22
N GLY A 39 -1.53 -2.47 1.32
CA GLY A 39 -1.11 -1.12 1.68
C GLY A 39 -2.16 -0.37 2.48
N MET A 40 -3.44 -0.51 2.11
CA MET A 40 -4.56 0.12 2.81
C MET A 40 -4.77 -0.45 4.22
N LEU A 41 -4.66 -1.78 4.38
CA LEU A 41 -4.73 -2.42 5.69
C LEU A 41 -3.61 -1.93 6.61
N LEU A 42 -2.37 -1.86 6.11
CA LEU A 42 -1.22 -1.38 6.87
C LEU A 42 -1.40 0.07 7.33
N ALA A 43 -1.84 0.96 6.45
CA ALA A 43 -2.10 2.36 6.78
C ALA A 43 -3.22 2.52 7.83
N THR A 44 -4.30 1.75 7.68
CA THR A 44 -5.44 1.79 8.61
C THR A 44 -5.03 1.31 10.00
N VAL A 45 -4.31 0.19 10.10
CA VAL A 45 -3.84 -0.36 11.39
C VAL A 45 -2.91 0.62 12.09
N VAL A 46 -1.98 1.24 11.37
CA VAL A 46 -1.02 2.18 11.99
C VAL A 46 -1.69 3.49 12.46
N THR A 47 -2.87 3.83 11.94
CA THR A 47 -3.62 5.02 12.35
C THR A 47 -4.16 4.89 13.78
N PHE A 48 -4.25 3.68 14.33
CA PHE A 48 -4.68 3.43 15.71
C PHE A 48 -3.53 3.47 16.74
N LEU A 49 -2.27 3.66 16.32
CA LEU A 49 -1.10 3.88 17.19
C LEU A 49 -0.82 5.37 17.38
#